data_AF-P79478-F1
#
_entry.id   AF-P79478-F1
#
_cell.length_a   1.000
_cell.length_b   1.000
_cell.length_c   1.000
_cell.angle_alpha   90.00
_cell.angle_beta   90.00
_cell.angle_gamma   90.00
#
_symmetry.space_group_name_H-M   'P 1'
#
loop_
_entity.id
_entity.type
_entity.pdbx_description
1 polymer ?
#
loop_
_entity_poly.entity_id
_entity_poly.type
_entity_poly.pdbx_seq_one_letter_code
_entity_poly.pdbx_strand_id
1 'polypeptide(L)' 'PDAKYWNSQKEILERKRANVDTYCRHNYGVFESFTVQRR' A
#
# COMPACT_ATOMS: atom_id res chain seq x y z
N PRO A 1 6.91 -20.11 -10.83
CA PRO A 1 7.13 -19.06 -11.87
C PRO A 1 5.95 -18.08 -11.87
N ASP A 2 5.71 -17.50 -10.70
CA ASP A 2 4.43 -16.86 -10.38
C ASP A 2 4.54 -15.33 -10.54
N ALA A 3 5.73 -14.78 -10.29
CA ALA A 3 6.01 -13.36 -10.47
C ALA A 3 5.76 -12.89 -11.91
N LYS A 4 6.16 -13.65 -12.95
CA LYS A 4 5.90 -13.28 -14.35
C LYS A 4 4.40 -13.25 -14.67
N TYR A 5 3.63 -14.18 -14.10
CA TYR A 5 2.17 -14.26 -14.26
C TYR A 5 1.42 -13.14 -13.50
N TRP A 6 1.89 -12.76 -12.32
CA TRP A 6 1.33 -11.62 -11.58
C TRP A 6 1.73 -10.28 -12.21
N ASN A 7 2.95 -10.19 -12.75
CA ASN A 7 3.43 -8.97 -13.39
C ASN A 7 2.81 -8.70 -14.76
N SER A 8 2.25 -9.72 -15.43
CA SER A 8 1.49 -9.52 -16.67
C SER A 8 0.07 -8.97 -16.41
N GLN A 9 -0.43 -9.06 -15.18
CA GLN A 9 -1.77 -8.60 -14.80
C GLN A 9 -1.75 -7.13 -14.35
N LYS A 10 -1.70 -6.22 -15.33
CA LYS A 10 -1.56 -4.77 -15.13
C LYS A 10 -2.63 -4.17 -14.21
N GLU A 11 -3.89 -4.56 -14.35
CA GLU A 11 -4.99 -4.05 -13.50
C GLU A 11 -4.75 -4.34 -12.01
N ILE A 12 -4.30 -5.55 -11.69
CA ILE A 12 -4.02 -5.97 -10.32
C ILE A 12 -2.83 -5.19 -9.74
N LEU A 13 -1.80 -4.96 -10.55
CA LEU A 13 -0.65 -4.16 -10.14
C LEU A 13 -1.04 -2.70 -9.87
N GLU A 14 -1.81 -2.08 -10.74
CA GLU A 14 -2.27 -0.70 -10.56
C GLU A 14 -3.17 -0.56 -9.34
N ARG A 15 -4.12 -1.49 -9.14
CA ARG A 15 -4.94 -1.52 -7.92
C ARG A 15 -4.10 -1.69 -6.66
N LYS A 16 -3.10 -2.58 -6.68
CA LYS A 16 -2.21 -2.79 -5.53
C LYS A 16 -1.33 -1.57 -5.24
N ARG A 17 -0.87 -0.84 -6.27
CA ARG A 17 -0.16 0.43 -6.10
C ARG A 17 -1.06 1.49 -5.47
N ALA A 18 -2.28 1.64 -5.99
CA ALA A 18 -3.26 2.58 -5.44
C ALA A 18 -3.66 2.26 -3.98
N ASN A 19 -3.65 0.99 -3.59
CA ASN A 19 -3.92 0.58 -2.21
C ASN A 19 -2.90 1.13 -1.20
N VAL A 20 -1.65 1.37 -1.62
CA VAL A 20 -0.62 1.92 -0.73
C VAL A 20 -0.96 3.35 -0.35
N ASP A 21 -1.35 4.19 -1.32
CA ASP A 21 -1.69 5.58 -1.03
C ASP A 21 -3.05 5.73 -0.33
N THR A 22 -4.03 4.88 -0.66
CA THR A 22 -5.37 4.95 -0.08
C THR A 22 -5.48 4.36 1.33
N TYR A 23 -4.79 3.24 1.61
CA TYR A 23 -4.85 2.60 2.93
C TYR A 23 -3.60 2.86 3.74
N CYS A 24 -2.42 2.53 3.23
CA CYS A 24 -1.20 2.58 4.05
C CYS A 24 -0.84 4.01 4.44
N ARG A 25 -0.80 4.95 3.47
CA ARG A 25 -0.46 6.35 3.74
C ARG A 25 -1.56 7.06 4.54
N HIS A 26 -2.83 6.80 4.20
CA HIS A 26 -3.96 7.33 4.97
C HIS A 26 -3.92 6.87 6.43
N ASN A 27 -3.83 5.57 6.67
CA ASN A 27 -3.77 5.01 8.02
C ASN A 27 -2.52 5.49 8.75
N TYR A 28 -1.36 5.51 8.08
CA TYR A 28 -0.15 6.06 8.69
C TYR A 28 -0.37 7.51 9.13
N GLY A 29 -0.93 8.40 8.29
CA GLY A 29 -1.21 9.79 8.70
C GLY A 29 -2.23 9.90 9.85
N VAL A 30 -3.27 9.07 9.85
CA VAL A 30 -4.25 9.02 10.95
C VAL A 30 -3.59 8.58 12.26
N PHE A 31 -2.73 7.56 12.17
CA PHE A 31 -2.20 6.88 13.34
C PHE A 31 -0.78 7.30 13.76
N GLU A 32 -0.10 8.14 12.98
CA GLU A 32 1.26 8.64 13.23
C GLU A 32 1.37 9.39 14.57
N SER A 33 0.35 10.21 14.88
CA SER A 33 0.31 11.03 16.10
C SER A 33 0.35 10.23 17.41
N PHE A 34 -0.13 8.98 17.41
CA PHE A 34 -0.05 8.14 18.61
C PHE A 34 0.92 6.97 18.48
N THR A 35 1.25 6.50 17.28
CA THR A 35 2.18 5.37 17.11
C THR A 35 3.63 5.81 17.01
N VAL A 36 3.90 6.92 16.29
CA VAL A 36 5.26 7.34 15.94
C VAL A 36 5.72 8.51 16.80
N GLN A 37 4.88 9.53 16.99
CA GLN A 37 5.23 10.72 17.78
C GLN A 37 5.29 10.48 19.30
N ARG A 38 4.84 9.33 19.79
CA ARG A 38 4.89 8.96 21.22
C ARG A 38 6.18 8.25 21.65
N ARG A 39 7.18 8.16 20.77
CA ARG A 39 8.51 7.64 21.07
C ARG A 39 9.46 8.77 21.45
#